data_AF-A0A4Q3EDM7-F1
#
_entry.id   AF-A0A4Q3EDM7-F1
#
_cell.length_a   1.000
_cell.length_b   1.000
_cell.length_c   1.000
_cell.angle_alpha   90.00
_cell.angle_beta   90.00
_cell.angle_gamma   90.00
#
_symmetry.space_group_name_H-M   'P 1'
#
loop_
_entity.id
_entity.type
_entity.pdbx_description
1 polymer ?
#
loop_
_entity_poly.entity_id
_entity_poly.type
_entity_poly.pdbx_seq_one_letter_code
_entity_poly.pdbx_strand_id
1 'polypeptide(L)'
;MRKASLLLIFVWITIAANAQILRKRTTKLMGSRWDITIVAKDSTSAEKNIDLVIAEVSRIENLISDWKPTSQISQVNSNAGIK
;
A
#
# COMPACT_ATOMS: atom_id res chain seq x y z
N MET A 1 24.28 -43.59 -10.53
CA MET A 1 24.54 -42.27 -11.16
C MET A 1 23.25 -41.55 -11.59
N ARG A 2 22.39 -42.12 -12.45
CA ARG A 2 21.12 -41.49 -12.89
C ARG A 2 20.18 -41.02 -11.78
N LYS A 3 20.00 -41.80 -10.70
CA LYS A 3 19.14 -41.44 -9.55
C LYS A 3 19.67 -40.22 -8.78
N ALA A 4 20.99 -40.10 -8.62
CA ALA A 4 21.62 -38.96 -7.95
C ALA A 4 21.48 -37.67 -8.78
N SER A 5 21.62 -37.76 -10.11
CA SER A 5 21.39 -36.63 -11.01
C SER A 5 19.95 -36.11 -10.96
N LEU A 6 18.95 -36.99 -10.91
CA LEU A 6 17.55 -36.59 -10.76
C LEU A 6 17.27 -35.89 -9.43
N LEU A 7 17.89 -36.36 -8.34
CA LEU A 7 17.75 -35.77 -7.01
C LEU A 7 18.38 -34.38 -6.95
N LEU A 8 19.53 -34.19 -7.60
CA LEU A 8 20.15 -32.88 -7.75
C LEU A 8 19.28 -31.91 -8.55
N ILE A 9 18.71 -32.35 -9.69
CA ILE A 9 17.78 -31.51 -10.49
C ILE A 9 16.57 -31.08 -9.65
N PHE A 10 16.01 -32.00 -8.85
CA PHE A 10 14.89 -31.69 -7.98
C PHE A 10 15.25 -30.61 -6.93
N VAL A 11 16.43 -30.71 -6.31
CA VAL A 11 16.93 -29.70 -5.35
C VAL A 11 17.17 -28.33 -6.02
N TRP A 12 17.64 -28.32 -7.27
CA TRP A 12 17.81 -27.07 -8.01
C TRP A 12 16.48 -26.37 -8.32
N ILE A 13 15.42 -27.13 -8.62
CA ILE A 13 14.09 -26.59 -8.90
C ILE A 13 13.47 -25.96 -7.66
N THR A 14 13.65 -26.54 -6.48
CA THR A 14 13.07 -25.99 -5.24
C THR A 14 13.71 -24.67 -4.81
N ILE A 15 14.99 -24.44 -5.13
CA ILE A 15 15.69 -23.19 -4.84
C ILE A 15 15.24 -22.05 -5.77
N ALA A 16 14.82 -22.37 -7.00
CA ALA A 16 14.36 -21.38 -7.97
C ALA A 16 12.91 -20.90 -7.75
N ALA A 17 12.18 -21.49 -6.81
CA ALA A 17 10.80 -21.11 -6.51
C ALA A 17 10.75 -19.71 -5.86
N ASN A 18 10.13 -18.75 -6.55
CA ASN A 18 9.88 -17.41 -6.03
C ASN A 18 8.38 -17.28 -5.70
N ALA A 19 8.04 -16.94 -4.46
CA ALA A 19 6.68 -16.69 -4.02
C ALA A 19 6.47 -15.20 -3.74
N GLN A 20 5.26 -14.70 -3.99
CA GLN A 20 4.84 -13.37 -3.56
C GLN A 20 4.53 -13.37 -2.06
N ILE A 21 4.70 -12.21 -1.43
CA ILE A 21 4.45 -11.97 -0.01
C ILE A 21 3.19 -11.11 0.13
N LEU A 22 2.29 -11.53 1.03
CA LEU A 22 1.16 -10.74 1.46
C LEU A 22 1.50 -9.98 2.75
N ARG A 23 1.28 -8.67 2.76
CA ARG A 23 1.43 -7.80 3.93
C ARG A 23 0.15 -7.07 4.23
N LYS A 24 -0.14 -6.91 5.51
CA LYS A 24 -1.29 -6.19 6.04
C LYS A 24 -0.80 -5.10 6.99
N ARG A 25 -1.36 -3.89 6.86
CA ARG A 25 -1.13 -2.79 7.79
C ARG A 25 -2.45 -2.12 8.15
N THR A 26 -2.67 -1.97 9.44
CA THR A 26 -3.77 -1.16 9.98
C THR A 26 -3.26 0.23 10.29
N THR A 27 -3.98 1.26 9.87
CA THR A 27 -3.69 2.66 10.22
C THR A 27 -4.97 3.48 10.35
N LYS A 28 -4.90 4.68 10.93
CA LYS A 28 -6.01 5.63 11.00
C LYS A 28 -5.80 6.72 9.95
N LEU A 29 -6.71 6.85 8.99
CA LEU A 29 -6.67 7.84 7.90
C LEU A 29 -8.07 8.43 7.71
N MET A 30 -8.18 9.71 7.36
CA MET A 30 -9.48 10.38 7.18
C MET A 30 -10.43 10.21 8.38
N GLY A 31 -9.88 10.16 9.60
CA GLY A 31 -10.66 9.99 10.83
C GLY A 31 -11.16 8.57 11.11
N SER A 32 -11.00 7.61 10.18
CA SER A 32 -11.47 6.23 10.32
C SER A 32 -10.33 5.21 10.33
N ARG A 33 -10.66 3.95 10.66
CA ARG A 33 -9.71 2.82 10.62
C ARG A 33 -9.61 2.28 9.19
N TRP A 34 -8.39 2.13 8.70
CA TRP A 34 -8.06 1.56 7.40
C TRP A 34 -7.23 0.30 7.57
N ASP A 35 -7.62 -0.77 6.88
CA ASP A 35 -6.86 -2.02 6.80
C ASP A 35 -6.34 -2.20 5.36
N ILE A 36 -5.05 -1.97 5.17
CA ILE A 36 -4.37 -2.01 3.88
C ILE A 36 -3.76 -3.40 3.70
N THR A 37 -4.08 -4.07 2.59
CA THR A 37 -3.48 -5.37 2.22
C THR A 37 -2.78 -5.27 0.88
N ILE A 38 -1.51 -5.63 0.83
CA ILE A 38 -0.67 -5.60 -0.38
C ILE A 38 -0.05 -6.96 -0.62
N VAL A 39 -0.04 -7.41 -1.87
CA VAL A 39 0.72 -8.56 -2.34
C VAL A 39 1.85 -8.05 -3.23
N ALA A 40 3.09 -8.37 -2.90
CA ALA A 40 4.26 -7.92 -3.65
C ALA A 40 5.35 -9.02 -3.72
N LYS A 41 6.36 -8.82 -4.57
CA LYS A 41 7.47 -9.76 -4.73
C LYS A 41 8.26 -9.99 -3.44
N ASP A 42 8.41 -8.95 -2.64
CA ASP A 42 9.21 -8.95 -1.41
C ASP A 42 8.61 -7.98 -0.39
N SER A 43 9.08 -8.09 0.86
CA SER A 43 8.56 -7.25 1.96
C SER A 43 8.89 -5.77 1.75
N THR A 44 10.06 -5.42 1.23
CA THR A 44 10.45 -4.01 1.03
C THR A 44 9.54 -3.32 0.02
N SER A 45 9.25 -3.98 -1.10
CA SER A 45 8.31 -3.52 -2.11
C SER A 45 6.89 -3.40 -1.54
N ALA A 46 6.46 -4.37 -0.71
CA ALA A 46 5.15 -4.32 -0.06
C ALA A 46 5.02 -3.11 0.88
N GLU A 47 6.00 -2.89 1.76
CA GLU A 47 5.99 -1.76 2.71
C GLU A 47 6.04 -0.41 1.98
N LYS A 48 6.88 -0.28 0.94
CA LYS A 48 6.91 0.92 0.10
C LYS A 48 5.54 1.23 -0.52
N ASN A 49 4.86 0.21 -1.04
CA ASN A 49 3.52 0.39 -1.63
C ASN A 49 2.48 0.79 -0.56
N ILE A 50 2.58 0.24 0.65
CA ILE A 50 1.72 0.65 1.76
C ILE A 50 1.96 2.13 2.11
N ASP A 51 3.22 2.57 2.17
CA ASP A 51 3.55 3.97 2.45
C ASP A 51 3.04 4.91 1.34
N LEU A 52 3.11 4.49 0.06
CA LEU A 52 2.53 5.22 -1.06
C LEU A 52 1.00 5.38 -0.93
N VAL A 53 0.30 4.32 -0.55
CA VAL A 53 -1.16 4.37 -0.29
C VAL A 53 -1.46 5.37 0.83
N ILE A 54 -0.72 5.31 1.94
CA ILE A 54 -0.91 6.22 3.08
C ILE A 54 -0.68 7.68 2.66
N ALA A 55 0.38 7.95 1.90
CA ALA A 55 0.70 9.28 1.40
C ALA A 55 -0.40 9.82 0.49
N GLU A 56 -0.91 8.98 -0.41
CA GLU A 56 -1.95 9.38 -1.37
C GLU A 56 -3.29 9.65 -0.68
N VAL A 57 -3.70 8.80 0.27
CA VAL A 57 -4.90 9.05 1.07
C VAL A 57 -4.75 10.34 1.87
N SER A 58 -3.58 10.59 2.46
CA SER A 58 -3.31 11.85 3.19
C SER A 58 -3.37 13.08 2.27
N ARG A 59 -2.84 12.96 1.04
CA ARG A 59 -2.92 14.02 0.03
C ARG A 59 -4.37 14.32 -0.35
N ILE A 60 -5.18 13.29 -0.59
CA ILE A 60 -6.61 13.43 -0.90
C ILE A 60 -7.35 14.09 0.27
N GLU A 61 -7.13 13.64 1.50
CA GLU A 61 -7.75 14.23 2.70
C GLU A 61 -7.46 15.73 2.80
N ASN A 62 -6.22 16.16 2.54
CA ASN A 62 -5.85 17.56 2.57
C ASN A 62 -6.51 18.39 1.46
N LEU A 63 -6.99 17.77 0.37
CA LEU A 63 -7.73 18.47 -0.67
C LEU A 63 -9.23 18.53 -0.35
N ILE A 64 -9.81 17.41 0.10
CA ILE A 64 -11.27 17.24 0.14
C ILE A 64 -11.90 17.40 1.52
N SER A 65 -11.10 17.51 2.59
CA SER A 65 -11.63 17.60 3.94
C SER A 65 -12.45 18.88 4.12
N ASP A 66 -13.68 18.73 4.58
CA ASP A 66 -14.60 19.82 4.94
C ASP A 66 -14.25 20.46 6.29
N TRP A 67 -13.59 19.72 7.19
CA TRP A 67 -13.19 20.20 8.51
C TRP A 67 -11.75 20.74 8.60
N LYS A 68 -10.85 20.45 7.65
CA LYS A 68 -9.49 21.03 7.63
C LYS A 68 -9.52 22.41 6.98
N PRO A 69 -9.31 23.52 7.73
CA PRO A 69 -9.45 24.87 7.17
C PRO A 69 -8.53 25.18 5.99
N THR A 70 -7.39 24.47 5.91
CA THR A 70 -6.40 24.63 4.85
C THR A 70 -6.75 23.89 3.56
N SER A 71 -7.81 23.08 3.54
CA SER A 71 -8.19 22.30 2.36
C SER A 71 -8.78 23.18 1.26
N GLN A 72 -8.74 22.67 0.03
CA GLN A 72 -9.35 23.35 -1.10
C GLN A 72 -10.88 23.43 -0.95
N ILE A 73 -11.52 22.38 -0.42
CA ILE A 73 -12.96 22.38 -0.18
C ILE A 73 -13.36 23.41 0.88
N SER A 74 -12.61 23.54 1.98
CA SER A 74 -12.87 24.57 2.98
C SER A 74 -12.73 25.98 2.41
N GLN A 75 -11.78 26.21 1.50
CA GLN A 75 -11.66 27.48 0.79
C GLN A 75 -12.88 27.75 -0.10
N VAL A 76 -13.34 26.77 -0.88
CA VAL A 76 -14.56 26.92 -1.70
C VAL A 76 -15.76 27.25 -0.82
N ASN A 77 -15.97 26.49 0.25
CA ASN A 77 -17.07 26.71 1.18
C ASN A 77 -17.03 28.10 1.83
N SER A 78 -15.84 28.59 2.20
CA SER A 78 -15.68 29.92 2.77
C SER A 78 -16.01 31.07 1.81
N ASN A 79 -15.99 30.83 0.50
CA ASN A 79 -16.32 31.82 -0.53
C ASN A 79 -17.75 31.66 -1.08
N ALA A 80 -18.50 30.66 -0.64
CA ALA A 80 -19.85 30.40 -1.13
C ALA A 80 -20.80 31.55 -0.72
N GLY A 81 -21.39 32.22 -1.71
CA GLY A 81 -22.35 33.31 -1.48
C GLY A 81 -21.75 34.65 -1.04
N ILE A 82 -20.43 34.78 -0.99
CA ILE A 82 -19.73 36.05 -0.67
C ILE A 82 -19.35 36.82 -1.96
N LYS A 83 -19.24 36.11 -3.09
CA LYS A 83 -19.12 36.68 -4.44
C LYS A 83 -20.35 36.40 -5.27
#